data_AF-A0A916CKV2-F1
#
_entry.id   AF-A0A916CKV2-F1
#
_cell.length_a   1.000
_cell.length_b   1.000
_cell.length_c   1.000
_cell.angle_alpha   90.00
_cell.angle_beta   90.00
_cell.angle_gamma   90.00
#
_symmetry.space_group_name_H-M   'P 1'
#
loop_
_entity.id
_entity.type
_entity.pdbx_description
1 polymer ?
#
loop_
_entity_poly.entity_id
_entity_poly.type
_entity_poly.pdbx_seq_one_letter_code
_entity_poly.pdbx_strand_id
1 'polypeptide(L)'
;MKKYLLLILILAIVTIALSACVPEKPVKDGRGELAVTIDREFTAPVTHSPLEWWQTRHFQVIDSGDMAEKDCLYCHQAERSCNNCHGYVGVRKIK
;
A
#
# COMPACT_ATOMS: atom_id res chain seq x y z
N MET A 1 10.61 4.23 -44.55
CA MET A 1 9.51 4.86 -43.79
C MET A 1 8.52 3.86 -43.19
N LYS A 2 7.87 2.98 -43.98
CA LYS A 2 6.91 1.98 -43.46
C LYS A 2 7.44 1.06 -42.34
N LYS A 3 8.70 0.63 -42.41
CA LYS A 3 9.35 -0.23 -41.38
C LYS A 3 9.52 0.49 -40.03
N TYR A 4 9.86 1.77 -40.05
CA TYR A 4 9.99 2.59 -38.84
C TYR A 4 8.62 2.93 -38.24
N LEU A 5 7.61 3.17 -39.07
CA LEU A 5 6.23 3.36 -38.64
C LEU A 5 5.70 2.11 -37.90
N LEU A 6 5.99 0.92 -38.43
CA LEU A 6 5.61 -0.35 -37.80
C LEU A 6 6.31 -0.53 -36.45
N LEU A 7 7.60 -0.19 -36.36
CA LEU A 7 8.38 -0.29 -35.14
C LEU A 7 7.86 0.65 -34.04
N ILE A 8 7.51 1.88 -34.40
CA ILE A 8 6.88 2.86 -33.48
C ILE A 8 5.53 2.35 -32.99
N LEU A 9 4.72 1.76 -33.87
CA LEU A 9 3.41 1.22 -33.50
C LEU A 9 3.54 0.06 -32.51
N ILE A 10 4.49 -0.85 -32.75
CA ILE A 10 4.78 -1.98 -31.84
C ILE A 10 5.25 -1.45 -30.49
N LEU A 11 6.15 -0.47 -30.47
CA LEU A 11 6.64 0.11 -29.23
C LEU A 11 5.52 0.79 -28.43
N ALA A 12 4.63 1.53 -29.10
CA ALA A 12 3.45 2.14 -28.47
C ALA A 12 2.52 1.09 -27.85
N ILE A 13 2.23 0.00 -28.57
CA ILE A 13 1.39 -1.10 -28.07
C ILE A 13 2.03 -1.77 -26.84
N VAL A 14 3.34 -2.02 -26.87
CA VAL A 14 4.07 -2.59 -25.72
C VAL A 14 4.01 -1.66 -24.51
N THR A 15 4.20 -0.34 -24.69
CA THR A 15 4.11 0.61 -23.57
C THR A 15 2.71 0.68 -22.96
N ILE A 16 1.66 0.63 -23.77
CA ILE A 16 0.28 0.63 -23.29
C ILE A 16 -0.02 -0.66 -22.51
N ALA A 17 0.39 -1.82 -23.05
CA ALA A 17 0.19 -3.10 -22.38
C ALA A 17 0.90 -3.19 -21.01
N LEU A 18 2.07 -2.59 -20.88
CA LEU A 18 2.81 -2.55 -19.61
C LEU A 18 2.21 -1.57 -18.58
N SER A 19 1.51 -0.53 -19.03
CA SER A 19 0.90 0.46 -18.14
C SER A 19 -0.39 -0.02 -17.43
N ALA A 20 -1.04 -1.05 -17.95
CA ALA A 20 -2.31 -1.58 -17.42
C ALA A 20 -2.16 -2.39 -16.11
N CYS A 21 -0.95 -2.57 -15.59
CA CYS A 21 -0.66 -3.48 -14.47
C CYS A 21 -0.22 -2.78 -13.17
N VAL A 22 -0.31 -1.44 -13.08
CA VAL A 22 0.04 -0.75 -11.83
C VAL A 22 -1.19 -0.76 -10.91
N PRO A 23 -1.14 -1.44 -9.74
CA PRO A 23 -2.26 -1.43 -8.82
C PRO A 23 -2.48 -0.01 -8.27
N GLU A 24 -3.74 0.34 -7.97
CA GLU A 24 -4.07 1.60 -7.31
C GLU A 24 -3.42 1.64 -5.92
N LYS A 25 -3.02 2.84 -5.47
CA LYS A 25 -2.45 3.03 -4.13
C LYS A 25 -3.45 2.53 -3.07
N PRO A 26 -3.02 1.69 -2.11
CA PRO A 26 -3.84 1.32 -0.97
C PRO A 26 -4.30 2.56 -0.19
N VAL A 27 -5.61 2.69 0.02
CA VAL A 27 -6.21 3.75 0.84
C VAL A 27 -7.12 3.11 1.89
N LYS A 28 -7.10 3.67 3.10
CA LYS A 28 -8.01 3.25 4.18
C LYS A 28 -9.45 3.52 3.79
N ASP A 29 -10.29 2.50 3.88
CA ASP A 29 -11.70 2.52 3.46
C ASP A 29 -11.85 2.91 1.96
N GLY A 30 -10.83 2.63 1.15
CA GLY A 30 -10.82 2.87 -0.30
C GLY A 30 -11.58 1.79 -1.08
N ARG A 31 -11.32 1.74 -2.39
CA ARG A 31 -11.89 0.73 -3.31
C ARG A 31 -10.78 -0.14 -3.89
N GLY A 32 -11.13 -1.31 -4.41
CA GLY A 32 -10.21 -2.24 -5.06
C GLY A 32 -9.59 -3.26 -4.10
N GLU A 33 -8.86 -4.22 -4.67
CA GLU A 33 -8.32 -5.38 -3.94
C GLU A 33 -7.31 -5.02 -2.86
N LEU A 34 -6.61 -3.89 -3.01
CA LEU A 34 -5.63 -3.42 -2.04
C LEU A 34 -6.20 -2.38 -1.06
N ALA A 35 -7.51 -2.16 -1.02
CA ALA A 35 -8.10 -1.26 -0.02
C ALA A 35 -7.71 -1.72 1.40
N VAL A 36 -7.37 -0.76 2.25
CA VAL A 36 -6.99 -1.04 3.64
C VAL A 36 -8.26 -1.04 4.49
N THR A 37 -8.58 -2.20 5.04
CA THR A 37 -9.76 -2.39 5.90
C THR A 37 -9.32 -2.66 7.33
N ILE A 38 -9.88 -1.88 8.27
CA ILE A 38 -9.63 -2.03 9.70
C ILE A 38 -10.98 -2.18 10.38
N ASP A 39 -11.41 -3.42 10.63
CA ASP A 39 -12.58 -3.65 11.47
C ASP A 39 -12.18 -3.34 12.90
N ARG A 40 -12.69 -2.22 13.40
CA ARG A 40 -12.35 -1.73 14.71
C ARG A 40 -13.58 -1.70 15.58
N GLU A 41 -13.52 -2.49 16.63
CA GLU A 41 -14.42 -2.38 17.79
C GLU A 41 -14.10 -1.11 18.59
N PHE A 42 -12.87 -0.58 18.47
CA PHE A 42 -12.36 0.56 19.23
C PHE A 42 -12.10 1.80 18.39
N THR A 43 -12.14 2.97 19.03
CA THR A 43 -11.73 4.24 18.39
C THR A 43 -10.23 4.26 18.16
N ALA A 44 -9.79 4.81 17.02
CA ALA A 44 -8.36 4.92 16.73
C ALA A 44 -7.66 5.82 17.76
N PRO A 45 -6.45 5.46 18.23
CA PRO A 45 -5.68 6.31 19.14
C PRO A 45 -5.40 7.69 18.52
N VAL A 46 -5.30 8.72 19.36
CA VAL A 46 -4.97 10.09 18.92
C VAL A 46 -3.63 10.14 18.18
N THR A 47 -2.69 9.27 18.55
CA THR A 47 -1.37 9.14 17.89
C THR A 47 -1.44 8.71 16.42
N HIS A 48 -2.59 8.20 15.95
CA HIS A 48 -2.81 7.87 14.53
C HIS A 48 -3.22 9.10 13.70
N SER A 49 -3.28 10.28 14.31
CA SER A 49 -3.65 11.54 13.65
C SER A 49 -2.43 12.46 13.50
N PRO A 50 -2.21 13.05 12.31
CA PRO A 50 -2.97 12.86 11.09
C PRO A 50 -2.66 11.52 10.40
N LEU A 51 -3.65 10.97 9.69
CA LEU A 51 -3.56 9.64 9.09
C LEU A 51 -2.42 9.55 8.06
N GLU A 52 -2.20 10.60 7.29
CA GLU A 52 -1.16 10.69 6.26
C GLU A 52 0.26 10.59 6.86
N TRP A 53 0.44 11.18 8.06
CA TRP A 53 1.69 11.06 8.79
C TRP A 53 1.87 9.63 9.28
N TRP A 54 0.83 9.06 9.91
CA TRP A 54 0.89 7.69 10.46
C TRP A 54 1.19 6.65 9.38
N GLN A 55 0.51 6.72 8.23
CA GLN A 55 0.72 5.82 7.09
C GLN A 55 2.16 5.77 6.61
N THR A 56 2.89 6.88 6.73
CA THR A 56 4.25 7.00 6.19
C THR A 56 5.35 6.93 7.25
N ARG A 57 5.00 6.92 8.55
CA ARG A 57 5.98 7.04 9.64
C ARG A 57 5.73 6.13 10.85
N HIS A 58 4.68 5.31 10.85
CA HIS A 58 4.43 4.36 11.95
C HIS A 58 5.63 3.42 12.25
N PHE A 59 6.48 3.13 11.26
CA PHE A 59 7.70 2.36 11.52
C PHE A 59 8.65 3.04 12.51
N GLN A 60 8.63 4.38 12.61
CA GLN A 60 9.49 5.13 13.53
C GLN A 60 9.18 4.81 14.99
N VAL A 61 7.91 4.54 15.34
CA VAL A 61 7.55 4.16 16.72
C VAL A 61 7.92 2.72 17.05
N ILE A 62 8.14 1.89 16.02
CA ILE A 62 8.69 0.55 16.18
C ILE A 62 10.21 0.64 16.34
N ASP A 63 10.87 1.43 15.51
CA ASP A 63 12.32 1.63 15.54
C ASP A 63 12.79 2.30 16.84
N SER A 64 11.99 3.21 17.41
CA SER A 64 12.27 3.84 18.71
C SER A 64 12.04 2.90 19.90
N GLY A 65 11.28 1.81 19.72
CA GLY A 65 10.87 0.91 20.78
C GLY A 65 9.63 1.38 21.58
N ASP A 66 8.95 2.44 21.14
CA ASP A 66 7.72 2.93 21.80
C ASP A 66 6.55 1.94 21.64
N MET A 67 6.56 1.15 20.57
CA MET A 67 5.60 0.07 20.32
C MET A 67 6.29 -1.16 19.71
N ALA A 68 5.79 -2.35 19.99
CA ALA A 68 6.17 -3.56 19.27
C ALA A 68 5.25 -3.80 18.07
N GLU A 69 5.75 -4.46 17.02
CA GLU A 69 4.97 -4.82 15.83
C GLU A 69 3.66 -5.56 16.18
N LYS A 70 3.73 -6.48 17.16
CA LYS A 70 2.58 -7.22 17.68
C LYS A 70 1.50 -6.34 18.30
N ASP A 71 1.85 -5.14 18.78
CA ASP A 71 0.89 -4.25 19.44
C ASP A 71 -0.08 -3.63 18.43
N CYS A 72 0.35 -3.49 17.17
CA CYS A 72 -0.54 -3.11 16.07
C CYS A 72 -1.60 -4.18 15.81
N LEU A 73 -1.25 -5.46 15.99
CA LEU A 73 -2.10 -6.59 15.64
C LEU A 73 -3.26 -6.82 16.61
N TYR A 74 -3.32 -6.10 17.74
CA TYR A 74 -4.48 -6.11 18.62
C TYR A 74 -5.74 -5.55 17.93
N CYS A 75 -5.57 -4.54 17.09
CA CYS A 75 -6.68 -3.87 16.40
C CYS A 75 -6.62 -4.06 14.88
N HIS A 76 -5.47 -4.44 14.33
CA HIS A 76 -5.25 -4.57 12.89
C HIS A 76 -5.07 -6.03 12.49
N GLN A 77 -5.64 -6.42 11.35
CA GLN A 77 -5.33 -7.71 10.72
C GLN A 77 -4.35 -7.47 9.58
N ALA A 78 -3.14 -8.03 9.70
CA ALA A 78 -2.04 -7.78 8.77
C ALA A 78 -2.45 -7.92 7.30
N GLU A 79 -3.18 -8.99 6.96
CA GLU A 79 -3.44 -9.37 5.56
C GLU A 79 -4.39 -8.48 4.79
N ARG A 80 -5.25 -7.74 5.49
CA ARG A 80 -6.20 -6.79 4.89
C ARG A 80 -5.89 -5.33 5.20
N SER A 81 -4.79 -5.09 5.94
CA SER A 81 -4.37 -3.75 6.31
C SER A 81 -2.89 -3.51 6.01
N CYS A 82 -1.99 -3.86 6.93
CA CYS A 82 -0.55 -3.61 6.82
C CYS A 82 0.03 -4.15 5.51
N ASN A 83 -0.31 -5.39 5.15
CA ASN A 83 0.32 -6.09 4.03
C ASN A 83 -0.14 -5.60 2.65
N ASN A 84 -1.26 -4.87 2.57
CA ASN A 84 -1.66 -4.19 1.33
C ASN A 84 -0.71 -3.03 1.03
N CYS A 85 -0.41 -2.20 2.03
CA CYS A 85 0.59 -1.14 1.90
C CYS A 85 2.01 -1.71 1.76
N HIS A 86 2.40 -2.67 2.61
CA HIS A 86 3.77 -3.19 2.62
C HIS A 86 4.11 -3.91 1.32
N GLY A 87 3.16 -4.67 0.76
CA GLY A 87 3.30 -5.26 -0.57
C GLY A 87 3.39 -4.21 -1.67
N TYR A 88 2.56 -3.17 -1.60
CA TYR A 88 2.55 -2.09 -2.59
C TYR A 88 3.86 -1.29 -2.63
N VAL A 89 4.43 -0.94 -1.47
CA VAL A 89 5.68 -0.16 -1.40
C VAL A 89 6.95 -1.03 -1.39
N GLY A 90 6.81 -2.36 -1.41
CA GLY A 90 7.94 -3.29 -1.51
C GLY A 90 8.75 -3.46 -0.23
N VAL A 91 8.11 -3.41 0.95
CA VAL A 91 8.76 -3.65 2.25
C VAL A 91 8.32 -4.97 2.88
N ARG A 92 9.00 -5.38 3.96
CA ARG A 92 8.74 -6.63 4.68
C ARG A 92 7.27 -6.71 5.12
N LYS A 93 6.60 -7.82 4.80
CA LYS A 93 5.25 -8.13 5.30
C LYS A 93 5.26 -8.49 6.79
N ILE A 94 4.16 -8.14 7.45
CA ILE A 94 3.87 -8.43 8.86
C ILE A 94 3.24 -9.84 8.97
N LYS A 95 3.55 -10.58 10.04
CA LYS A 95 3.05 -11.94 10.30
C LYS A 95 2.26 -12.00 11.61
#